data_AF-A0A2N2NDX4-F1
#
_entry.id   AF-A0A2N2NDX4-F1
#
_cell.length_a   1.000
_cell.length_b   1.000
_cell.length_c   1.000
_cell.angle_alpha   90.00
_cell.angle_beta   90.00
_cell.angle_gamma   90.00
#
_symmetry.space_group_name_H-M   'P 1'
#
loop_
_entity.id
_entity.type
_entity.pdbx_description
1 polymer ?
#
loop_
_entity_poly.entity_id
_entity_poly.type
_entity_poly.pdbx_seq_one_letter_code
_entity_poly.pdbx_strand_id
1 'polypeptide(L)'
;MLAVALPTLLSMTITKEQLVKAIPLLPAALLFAAINAFNEEMYYRAPMLSTLPRVIGKHQAMMFNAIFFGLAHFLYGSPPGIIGAAMTGFLAWLICKSMLETKGLTWPWLIHFLPDAMIFFSYMLLFVRG
;
A
#
# COMPACT_ATOMS: atom_id res chain seq x y z
N MET A 1 6.63 6.33 0.39
CA MET A 1 7.84 5.84 1.09
C MET A 1 8.02 6.53 2.43
N LEU A 2 8.68 7.69 2.53
CA LEU A 2 8.97 8.32 3.84
C LEU A 2 7.71 8.63 4.67
N ALA A 3 6.65 9.16 4.06
CA ALA A 3 5.41 9.50 4.78
C ALA A 3 4.74 8.30 5.47
N VAL A 4 4.96 7.07 5.00
CA VAL A 4 4.41 5.83 5.60
C VAL A 4 5.43 5.14 6.48
N ALA A 5 6.69 5.08 6.02
CA ALA A 5 7.77 4.39 6.72
C ALA A 5 8.17 5.12 8.02
N LEU A 6 8.25 6.45 8.02
CA LEU A 6 8.70 7.21 9.19
C LEU A 6 7.74 7.04 10.38
N PRO A 7 6.42 7.27 10.26
CA PRO A 7 5.51 7.11 11.39
C PRO A 7 5.46 5.66 11.88
N THR A 8 5.49 4.71 10.95
CA THR A 8 5.44 3.28 11.29
C THR A 8 6.69 2.87 12.06
N LEU A 9 7.89 3.21 11.58
CA LEU A 9 9.15 2.88 12.25
C LEU A 9 9.34 3.65 13.58
N LEU A 10 8.96 4.93 13.63
CA LEU A 10 9.06 5.75 14.84
C LEU A 10 8.10 5.28 15.95
N SER A 11 7.00 4.63 15.59
CA SER A 11 6.07 4.03 16.56
C SER A 11 6.59 2.73 17.20
N MET A 12 7.69 2.17 16.69
CA MET A 12 8.21 0.87 17.12
C MET A 12 9.53 1.02 17.88
N THR A 13 9.59 0.50 19.11
CA THR A 13 10.87 0.25 19.78
C THR A 13 11.45 -1.06 19.23
N ILE A 14 12.53 -0.96 18.44
CA ILE A 14 13.16 -2.11 17.78
C ILE A 14 14.45 -2.48 18.53
N THR A 15 14.54 -3.71 19.07
CA THR A 15 15.76 -4.22 19.70
C THR A 15 16.64 -4.98 18.71
N LYS A 16 17.92 -5.16 19.06
CA LYS A 16 18.87 -5.94 18.24
C LYS A 16 18.43 -7.41 18.13
N GLU A 17 17.91 -7.97 19.21
CA GLU A 17 17.43 -9.36 19.27
C GLU A 17 16.25 -9.57 18.32
N GLN A 18 15.33 -8.61 18.26
CA GLN A 18 14.22 -8.65 17.31
C GLN A 18 14.72 -8.62 15.86
N LEU A 19 15.69 -7.75 15.53
CA LEU A 19 16.25 -7.69 14.18
C LEU A 19 16.89 -9.02 13.76
N VAL A 20 17.68 -9.64 14.64
CA VAL A 20 18.34 -10.92 14.36
C VAL A 20 17.31 -12.03 14.11
N LYS A 21 16.24 -12.09 14.93
CA LYS A 21 15.15 -13.06 14.72
C LYS A 21 14.34 -12.78 13.46
N ALA A 22 14.18 -11.52 13.07
CA ALA A 22 13.34 -11.09 11.97
C ALA A 22 14.01 -11.25 10.59
N ILE A 23 15.33 -11.04 10.48
CA ILE A 23 16.06 -11.08 9.19
C ILE A 23 15.76 -12.30 8.32
N PRO A 24 15.70 -13.55 8.85
CA PRO A 24 15.38 -14.72 8.05
C PRO A 24 14.00 -14.68 7.37
N LEU A 25 13.06 -13.88 7.89
CA LEU A 25 11.71 -13.72 7.35
C LEU A 25 11.63 -12.65 6.25
N LEU A 26 12.70 -11.91 5.98
CA LEU A 26 12.72 -10.83 4.99
C LEU A 26 12.28 -11.29 3.59
N PRO A 27 12.70 -12.47 3.06
CA PRO A 27 12.20 -12.95 1.77
C PRO A 27 10.67 -13.15 1.76
N ALA A 28 10.10 -13.65 2.86
CA ALA A 28 8.66 -13.83 2.98
C ALA A 28 7.93 -12.49 3.08
N ALA A 29 8.46 -11.53 3.83
CA ALA A 29 7.90 -10.18 3.93
C ALA A 29 7.86 -9.48 2.55
N LEU A 30 8.93 -9.57 1.77
CA LEU A 30 8.98 -9.02 0.42
C LEU A 30 8.01 -9.75 -0.53
N LEU A 31 7.92 -11.08 -0.44
CA LEU A 31 6.98 -11.85 -1.25
C LEU A 31 5.53 -11.48 -0.94
N PHE A 32 5.17 -11.37 0.34
CA PHE A 32 3.81 -10.97 0.74
C PHE A 32 3.50 -9.53 0.35
N ALA A 33 4.44 -8.60 0.48
CA ALA A 33 4.27 -7.24 -0.02
C ALA A 33 4.04 -7.21 -1.53
N ALA A 34 4.80 -8.01 -2.30
CA ALA A 34 4.65 -8.10 -3.75
C ALA A 34 3.27 -8.64 -4.16
N ILE A 35 2.82 -9.72 -3.49
CA ILE A 35 1.50 -10.32 -3.73
C ILE A 35 0.39 -9.36 -3.30
N ASN A 36 0.51 -8.71 -2.14
CA ASN A 36 -0.47 -7.77 -1.64
C ASN A 36 -0.67 -6.60 -2.59
N ALA A 37 0.43 -5.91 -2.95
CA ALA A 37 0.40 -4.80 -3.89
C ALA A 37 -0.25 -5.21 -5.23
N PHE A 38 0.13 -6.37 -5.78
CA PHE A 38 -0.46 -6.86 -7.02
C PHE A 38 -1.96 -7.14 -6.88
N ASN A 39 -2.34 -7.83 -5.80
CA ASN A 39 -3.72 -8.16 -5.52
C ASN A 39 -4.58 -6.89 -5.40
N GLU A 40 -4.10 -5.90 -4.66
CA GLU A 40 -4.83 -4.64 -4.49
C GLU A 40 -4.93 -3.84 -5.79
N GLU A 41 -3.89 -3.83 -6.64
CA GLU A 41 -4.03 -3.25 -8.00
C GLU A 41 -5.13 -3.95 -8.81
N MET A 42 -5.20 -5.28 -8.73
CA MET A 42 -6.15 -6.09 -9.50
C MET A 42 -7.59 -5.99 -9.00
N TYR A 43 -7.79 -5.88 -7.69
CA TYR A 43 -9.13 -5.78 -7.12
C TYR A 43 -9.64 -4.35 -7.07
N TYR A 44 -8.82 -3.40 -6.60
CA TYR A 44 -9.30 -2.05 -6.35
C TYR A 44 -9.19 -1.14 -7.56
N ARG A 45 -8.24 -1.38 -8.49
CA ARG A 45 -7.80 -0.34 -9.41
C ARG A 45 -8.00 -0.67 -10.87
N ALA A 46 -7.44 -1.76 -11.38
CA ALA A 46 -7.52 -2.09 -12.81
C ALA A 46 -8.96 -2.22 -13.34
N PRO A 47 -9.91 -2.89 -12.67
CA PRO A 47 -11.30 -2.96 -13.14
C PRO A 47 -11.98 -1.58 -13.12
N MET A 48 -11.73 -0.80 -12.07
CA MET A 48 -12.30 0.54 -11.93
C MET A 48 -11.77 1.49 -13.02
N LEU A 49 -10.45 1.58 -13.19
CA LEU A 49 -9.84 2.50 -14.15
C LEU A 49 -9.98 2.06 -15.61
N SER A 50 -10.25 0.78 -15.87
CA SER A 50 -10.55 0.31 -17.23
C SER A 50 -11.98 0.64 -17.68
N THR A 51 -12.88 1.01 -16.76
CA THR A 51 -14.32 1.21 -17.03
C THR A 51 -14.81 2.62 -16.69
N LEU A 52 -14.62 3.08 -15.45
CA LEU A 52 -15.18 4.34 -14.94
C LEU A 52 -14.76 5.60 -15.70
N PRO A 53 -13.52 5.74 -16.19
CA PRO A 53 -13.13 6.95 -16.92
C PRO A 53 -13.98 7.25 -18.16
N ARG A 54 -14.59 6.22 -18.77
CA ARG A 54 -15.51 6.38 -19.92
C ARG A 54 -16.90 6.90 -19.53
N VAL A 55 -17.27 6.77 -18.25
CA VAL A 55 -18.60 7.13 -17.74
C VAL A 55 -18.57 8.48 -17.03
N ILE A 56 -17.59 8.68 -16.15
CA ILE A 56 -17.53 9.85 -15.25
C ILE A 56 -16.31 10.74 -15.48
N GLY A 57 -15.42 10.38 -16.40
CA GLY A 57 -14.16 11.08 -16.65
C GLY A 57 -13.00 10.59 -15.76
N LYS A 58 -11.77 10.87 -16.20
CA LYS A 58 -10.54 10.39 -15.54
C LYS A 58 -10.39 10.92 -14.12
N HIS A 59 -10.59 12.22 -13.92
CA HIS A 59 -10.37 12.86 -12.62
C HIS A 59 -11.34 12.34 -11.56
N GLN A 60 -12.62 12.21 -11.90
CA GLN A 60 -13.64 11.68 -11.02
C GLN A 60 -13.39 10.20 -10.71
N ALA A 61 -12.99 9.39 -11.70
CA ALA A 61 -12.61 8.00 -11.47
C ALA A 61 -11.43 7.86 -10.50
N MET A 62 -10.41 8.72 -10.64
CA MET A 62 -9.27 8.77 -9.71
C MET A 62 -9.69 9.16 -8.29
N MET A 63 -10.57 10.16 -8.14
CA MET A 63 -11.09 10.57 -6.83
C MET A 63 -11.93 9.46 -6.18
N PHE A 64 -12.77 8.79 -6.97
CA PHE A 64 -13.59 7.68 -6.48
C PHE A 64 -12.71 6.53 -5.99
N ASN A 65 -11.65 6.19 -6.72
CA ASN A 65 -10.68 5.18 -6.28
C ASN A 65 -9.95 5.59 -5.00
N ALA A 66 -9.49 6.85 -4.93
CA ALA A 66 -8.77 7.37 -3.76
C ALA A 66 -9.64 7.29 -2.49
N ILE A 67 -10.91 7.70 -2.57
CA ILE A 67 -11.84 7.62 -1.45
C ILE A 67 -12.12 6.15 -1.08
N PHE A 68 -12.43 5.31 -2.08
CA PHE A 68 -12.75 3.90 -1.84
C PHE A 68 -11.58 3.14 -1.18
N PHE A 69 -10.37 3.35 -1.69
CA PHE A 69 -9.17 2.71 -1.16
C PHE A 69 -8.79 3.23 0.23
N GLY A 70 -8.91 4.54 0.46
CA GLY A 70 -8.71 5.13 1.79
C GLY A 70 -9.73 4.61 2.81
N LEU A 71 -10.99 4.45 2.42
CA LEU A 71 -12.03 3.86 3.29
C LEU A 71 -11.78 2.38 3.60
N ALA A 72 -11.31 1.60 2.63
CA ALA A 72 -10.90 0.21 2.88
C ALA A 72 -9.82 0.14 3.98
N HIS A 73 -8.88 1.08 3.94
CA HIS A 73 -7.83 1.23 4.95
C HIS A 73 -8.36 1.71 6.30
N PHE A 74 -9.34 2.60 6.32
CA PHE A 74 -9.98 3.04 7.56
C PHE A 74 -10.68 1.89 8.29
N LEU A 75 -11.38 1.02 7.56
CA LEU A 75 -12.20 -0.04 8.15
C LEU A 75 -11.36 -1.23 8.61
N TYR A 76 -10.46 -1.74 7.76
CA TYR A 76 -9.76 -3.00 8.00
C TYR A 76 -8.31 -3.06 7.48
N GLY A 77 -7.82 -2.02 6.81
CA GLY A 77 -6.49 -2.03 6.21
C GLY A 77 -5.39 -1.40 7.07
N SER A 78 -4.18 -1.35 6.52
CA SER A 78 -3.00 -0.80 7.19
C SER A 78 -2.26 0.20 6.29
N PRO A 79 -1.88 1.39 6.80
CA PRO A 79 -1.98 1.84 8.19
C PRO A 79 -3.43 2.13 8.63
N PRO A 80 -3.79 1.87 9.89
CA PRO A 80 -5.15 2.07 10.38
C PRO A 80 -5.46 3.54 10.71
N GLY A 81 -6.75 3.83 10.91
CA GLY A 81 -7.24 5.12 11.39
C GLY A 81 -7.28 6.21 10.31
N ILE A 82 -7.72 7.42 10.71
CA ILE A 82 -8.00 8.50 9.76
C ILE A 82 -6.75 8.98 9.01
N ILE A 83 -5.59 8.98 9.67
CA ILE A 83 -4.31 9.35 9.07
C ILE A 83 -3.91 8.29 8.02
N GLY A 84 -4.03 7.01 8.36
CA GLY A 84 -3.76 5.90 7.42
C GLY A 84 -4.68 5.94 6.20
N ALA A 85 -5.97 6.21 6.40
CA ALA A 85 -6.96 6.37 5.34
C ALA A 85 -6.62 7.53 4.39
N ALA A 86 -6.22 8.69 4.93
CA ALA A 86 -5.83 9.84 4.12
C ALA A 86 -4.55 9.57 3.32
N MET A 87 -3.56 8.94 3.95
CA MET A 87 -2.29 8.59 3.31
C MET A 87 -2.46 7.57 2.18
N THR A 88 -3.24 6.52 2.42
CA THR A 88 -3.50 5.46 1.43
C THR A 88 -4.41 5.97 0.31
N GLY A 89 -5.38 6.83 0.60
CA GLY A 89 -6.17 7.53 -0.42
C GLY A 89 -5.31 8.41 -1.33
N PHE A 90 -4.38 9.19 -0.76
CA PHE A 90 -3.42 9.98 -1.56
C PHE A 90 -2.50 9.09 -2.41
N LEU A 91 -2.00 8.00 -1.84
CA LEU A 91 -1.19 7.02 -2.58
C LEU A 91 -1.98 6.40 -3.74
N ALA A 92 -3.24 6.01 -3.50
CA ALA A 92 -4.12 5.49 -4.54
C ALA A 92 -4.34 6.48 -5.67
N TRP A 93 -4.52 7.77 -5.37
CA TRP A 93 -4.59 8.81 -6.40
C TRP A 93 -3.33 8.85 -7.28
N LEU A 94 -2.14 8.82 -6.65
CA LEU A 94 -0.86 8.83 -7.36
C LEU A 94 -0.71 7.58 -8.26
N ILE A 95 -1.09 6.42 -7.75
CA ILE A 95 -1.02 5.17 -8.52
C ILE A 95 -2.06 5.14 -9.65
N CYS A 96 -3.27 5.66 -9.43
CA CYS A 96 -4.23 5.81 -10.51
C CYS A 96 -3.66 6.66 -11.66
N LYS A 97 -2.95 7.75 -11.30
CA LYS A 97 -2.31 8.62 -12.28
C LYS A 97 -1.27 7.85 -13.10
N SER A 98 -0.39 7.09 -12.44
CA SER A 98 0.63 6.29 -13.11
C SER A 98 0.01 5.23 -14.03
N MET A 99 -1.06 4.55 -13.59
CA MET A 99 -1.76 3.55 -14.40
C MET A 99 -2.40 4.17 -15.65
N LEU A 100 -3.05 5.32 -15.51
CA LEU A 100 -3.72 6.00 -16.64
C LEU A 100 -2.73 6.63 -17.63
N GLU A 101 -1.60 7.14 -17.15
CA GLU A 101 -0.56 7.76 -17.99
C GLU A 101 0.28 6.72 -18.72
N THR A 102 0.62 5.61 -18.06
CA THR A 102 1.50 4.57 -18.62
C THR A 102 0.76 3.42 -19.28
N LYS A 103 -0.56 3.30 -19.03
CA LYS A 103 -1.43 2.21 -19.52
C LYS A 103 -0.91 0.81 -19.19
N GLY A 104 -0.14 0.68 -18.10
CA GLY A 104 0.45 -0.59 -17.67
C GLY A 104 0.39 -0.78 -16.16
N LEU A 105 0.78 -1.97 -15.70
CA LEU A 105 0.76 -2.35 -14.28
C LEU A 105 2.11 -2.23 -13.59
N THR A 106 3.21 -2.14 -14.33
CA THR A 106 4.56 -2.12 -13.77
C THR A 106 4.75 -0.95 -12.79
N TRP A 107 4.44 0.28 -13.21
CA TRP A 107 4.58 1.45 -12.35
C TRP A 107 3.57 1.47 -11.19
N PRO A 108 2.28 1.19 -11.41
CA PRO A 108 1.33 1.05 -10.31
C PRO A 108 1.78 0.06 -9.24
N TRP A 109 2.14 -1.14 -9.67
CA TRP A 109 2.59 -2.20 -8.78
C TRP A 109 3.86 -1.81 -8.03
N LEU A 110 4.86 -1.24 -8.71
CA LEU A 110 6.11 -0.84 -8.06
C LEU A 110 5.89 0.26 -7.03
N ILE A 111 5.08 1.29 -7.36
CA ILE A 111 4.78 2.39 -6.43
C ILE A 111 4.05 1.87 -5.19
N HIS A 112 3.19 0.85 -5.32
CA HIS A 112 2.46 0.24 -4.22
C HIS A 112 3.31 -0.74 -3.40
N PHE A 113 4.09 -1.58 -4.06
CA PHE A 113 4.97 -2.56 -3.43
C PHE A 113 5.94 -1.92 -2.43
N LEU A 114 6.46 -0.74 -2.75
CA LEU A 114 7.46 -0.04 -1.95
C LEU A 114 6.98 0.28 -0.51
N PRO A 115 5.85 0.97 -0.28
CA PRO A 115 5.28 1.12 1.06
C PRO A 115 4.83 -0.21 1.68
N ASP A 116 4.27 -1.15 0.91
CA ASP A 116 3.89 -2.47 1.43
C ASP A 116 5.09 -3.22 2.01
N ALA A 117 6.24 -3.18 1.35
CA ALA A 117 7.47 -3.78 1.86
C ALA A 117 7.85 -3.24 3.24
N MET A 118 7.57 -1.96 3.52
CA MET A 118 7.80 -1.36 4.85
C MET A 118 6.75 -1.82 5.86
N ILE A 119 5.48 -1.94 5.46
CA ILE A 119 4.41 -2.46 6.33
C ILE A 119 4.66 -3.93 6.70
N PHE A 120 4.98 -4.77 5.72
CA PHE A 120 5.31 -6.18 5.95
C PHE A 120 6.62 -6.35 6.75
N PHE A 121 7.60 -5.44 6.59
CA PHE A 121 8.76 -5.39 7.48
C PHE A 121 8.35 -5.11 8.94
N SER A 122 7.42 -4.19 9.18
CA SER A 122 6.87 -3.96 10.52
C SER A 122 6.12 -5.18 11.07
N TYR A 123 5.32 -5.87 10.24
CA TYR A 123 4.67 -7.12 10.68
C TYR A 123 5.67 -8.22 11.02
N MET A 124 6.74 -8.34 10.24
CA MET A 124 7.84 -9.26 10.51
C MET A 124 8.49 -8.98 11.87
N LEU A 125 8.74 -7.71 12.22
CA LEU A 125 9.28 -7.32 13.53
C LEU A 125 8.31 -7.60 14.68
N LEU A 126 7.01 -7.38 14.46
CA LEU A 126 5.97 -7.69 15.45
C LEU A 126 5.84 -9.20 15.68
N PHE A 127 5.96 -10.00 14.63
CA PHE A 127 5.83 -11.45 14.69
C PHE A 127 6.89 -12.11 15.60
N VAL A 128 8.12 -11.56 15.60
CA VAL A 128 9.24 -12.10 16.41
C VAL A 128 9.39 -11.45 17.80
N ARG A 129 8.47 -10.55 18.15
CA ARG A 129 8.46 -9.86 19.45
C ARG A 129 8.03 -10.79 20.60
N GLY A 130 7.38 -11.92 20.28
CA GLY A 130 7.06 -13.01 21.21
C GLY A 130 8.28 -13.77 21.70
#